data_AF-A0A914GGR4-F1
#
_entry.id   AF-A0A914GGR4-F1
#
_cell.length_a   1.000
_cell.length_b   1.000
_cell.length_c   1.000
_cell.angle_alpha   90.00
_cell.angle_beta   90.00
_cell.angle_gamma   90.00
#
_symmetry.space_group_name_H-M   'P 1'
#
loop_
_entity.id
_entity.type
_entity.pdbx_description
1 polymer ?
#
loop_
_entity_poly.entity_id
_entity_poly.type
_entity_poly.pdbx_seq_one_letter_code
_entity_poly.pdbx_strand_id
1 'polypeptide(L)' 'MWYEQFYSGFITLAFVWGACNVSALTNYADLGRLYRRDLSGYDRNMLLKRDHRLTGNYYKMSGLESIKDN' A
#
# COMPACT_ATOMS: atom_id res chain seq x y z
N MET A 1 11.15 39.94 9.21
CA MET A 1 12.35 39.80 8.36
C MET A 1 12.17 38.60 7.42
N TRP A 2 12.77 38.57 6.22
CA TRP A 2 12.48 37.55 5.19
C TRP A 2 12.67 36.09 5.66
N TYR A 3 13.57 35.86 6.62
CA TYR A 3 13.83 34.53 7.18
C TYR A 3 12.69 33.98 8.04
N GLU A 4 11.77 34.81 8.54
CA GLU A 4 10.60 34.34 9.29
C GLU A 4 9.65 33.51 8.41
N GLN A 5 9.73 33.66 7.07
CA GLN A 5 9.02 32.83 6.11
C GLN A 5 9.56 31.40 6.00
N PHE A 6 10.77 31.12 6.50
CA PHE A 6 11.28 29.75 6.53
C PHE A 6 10.44 28.86 7.46
N TYR A 7 9.92 29.40 8.56
CA TYR A 7 9.08 28.64 9.48
C TYR A 7 7.75 28.23 8.82
N SER A 8 7.07 29.16 8.14
CA SER A 8 5.84 28.85 7.41
C SER A 8 6.08 27.88 6.25
N GLY A 9 7.19 28.05 5.52
CA GLY A 9 7.60 27.13 4.46
C GLY A 9 7.90 25.72 4.97
N PHE A 10 8.65 25.60 6.07
CA PHE A 10 8.98 24.31 6.68
C PHE A 10 7.74 23.58 7.18
N ILE A 11 6.84 24.28 7.88
CA ILE A 11 5.58 23.71 8.36
C ILE A 11 4.75 23.20 7.18
N THR A 12 4.66 23.98 6.10
CA THR A 12 3.93 23.60 4.90
C THR A 12 4.52 22.34 4.26
N LEU A 13 5.84 22.29 4.10
CA LEU A 13 6.53 21.11 3.56
C LEU A 13 6.34 19.88 4.44
N ALA A 14 6.37 20.04 5.77
CA ALA A 14 6.13 18.94 6.71
C ALA A 14 4.72 18.36 6.57
N PHE A 15 3.70 19.21 6.41
CA PHE A 15 2.33 18.74 6.19
C PHE A 15 2.15 18.06 4.83
N VAL A 16 2.71 18.63 3.75
CA VAL A 16 2.67 18.00 2.42
C VAL A 16 3.37 16.65 2.44
N TRP A 17 4.57 16.58 3.02
CA TRP A 17 5.32 15.33 3.16
C TRP A 17 4.54 14.31 4.00
N GLY A 18 3.95 14.73 5.11
CA GLY A 18 3.09 13.89 5.93
C GLY A 18 1.93 13.32 5.10
N ALA A 19 1.18 14.17 4.41
CA ALA A 19 0.05 13.76 3.59
C ALA A 19 0.43 12.75 2.49
N CYS A 20 1.57 12.93 1.82
CA CYS A 20 2.06 11.98 0.81
C CYS A 20 2.34 10.59 1.40
N ASN A 21 2.81 10.51 2.65
CA ASN A 21 3.24 9.26 3.28
C ASN A 21 2.14 8.56 4.11
N VAL A 22 1.06 9.26 4.47
CA VAL A 22 -0.07 8.68 5.22
C VAL A 22 -0.66 7.45 4.51
N SER A 23 -0.71 7.46 3.19
CA SER A 23 -1.20 6.32 2.41
C SER A 23 -0.36 5.06 2.62
N ALA A 24 0.96 5.17 2.62
CA ALA A 24 1.86 4.04 2.83
C ALA A 24 1.75 3.49 4.26
N LEU A 25 1.64 4.36 5.26
CA LEU A 25 1.48 3.97 6.67
C LEU A 25 0.16 3.22 6.89
N THR A 26 -0.95 3.75 6.36
CA THR A 26 -2.27 3.12 6.49
C THR A 26 -2.34 1.79 5.74
N ASN A 27 -1.73 1.69 4.56
CA ASN A 27 -1.61 0.42 3.84
C ASN A 27 -0.86 -0.64 4.65
N TYR A 28 0.25 -0.25 5.27
CA TYR A 28 1.06 -1.18 6.05
C TYR A 28 0.31 -1.66 7.30
N ALA A 29 -0.41 -0.77 7.98
CA ALA A 29 -1.19 -1.11 9.16
C ALA A 29 -2.35 -2.08 8.85
N ASP A 30 -3.03 -1.89 7.72
CA ASP A 30 -4.20 -2.69 7.31
C ASP A 30 -3.80 -4.01 6.63
N LEU A 31 -2.82 -3.96 5.74
CA LEU A 31 -2.53 -5.05 4.79
C LEU A 31 -1.19 -5.75 5.07
N GLY A 32 -0.37 -5.22 5.98
CA GLY A 32 1.01 -5.67 6.21
C GLY A 32 1.96 -5.32 5.06
N ARG A 33 1.57 -4.43 4.14
CA ARG A 33 2.37 -4.03 2.96
C ARG A 33 2.28 -2.53 2.71
N LEU A 34 3.39 -1.92 2.33
CA LEU A 34 3.45 -0.47 2.03
C LEU A 34 2.63 -0.10 0.78
N TYR A 35 2.61 -0.98 -0.22
CA TYR A 35 2.00 -0.72 -1.52
C TYR A 35 0.76 -1.60 -1.76
N ARG A 36 -0.30 -0.98 -2.26
CA ARG A 36 -1.49 -1.69 -2.76
C ARG A 36 -1.22 -2.28 -4.14
N ARG A 37 -1.97 -3.32 -4.50
CA ARG A 37 -1.85 -3.95 -5.82
C ARG A 37 -2.43 -3.04 -6.90
N ASP A 38 -1.80 -3.04 -8.07
CA ASP A 38 -2.30 -2.32 -9.24
C ASP A 38 -3.44 -3.10 -9.91
N LEU A 39 -4.59 -2.42 -10.07
CA LEU A 39 -5.83 -2.95 -10.65
C LEU A 39 -6.16 -2.31 -12.00
N SER A 40 -5.22 -1.60 -12.63
CA SER A 40 -5.43 -0.91 -13.90
C SER A 40 -5.79 -1.83 -15.08
N GLY A 41 -5.45 -3.12 -15.00
CA GLY A 41 -5.69 -4.09 -16.07
C GLY A 41 -6.76 -5.13 -15.74
N TYR A 42 -7.51 -5.57 -16.76
CA TYR A 42 -8.49 -6.65 -16.64
C TYR A 42 -7.84 -7.95 -16.12
N ASP A 43 -6.71 -8.35 -16.69
CA ASP A 43 -6.00 -9.57 -16.28
C ASP A 43 -5.54 -9.51 -14.82
N ARG A 44 -5.05 -8.35 -14.37
CA ARG A 44 -4.65 -8.12 -12.98
C ARG A 44 -5.84 -8.24 -12.03
N ASN A 45 -7.01 -7.73 -12.42
CA ASN A 45 -8.25 -7.91 -11.66
C ASN A 45 -8.67 -9.39 -11.58
N MET A 46 -8.51 -10.15 -12.66
CA MET A 46 -8.85 -11.58 -12.66
C MET A 46 -7.92 -12.39 -11.76
N LEU A 47 -6.61 -12.10 -11.77
CA LEU A 47 -5.64 -12.69 -10.85
C LEU A 47 -5.92 -12.32 -9.39
N LEU A 48 -6.29 -11.07 -9.11
CA LEU A 48 -6.68 -10.63 -7.76
C LEU A 48 -7.90 -11.41 -7.25
N LYS A 49 -8.93 -11.58 -8.09
CA LYS A 49 -10.12 -12.39 -7.75
C LYS A 49 -9.75 -13.85 -7.49
N ARG A 50 -8.85 -14.43 -8.29
CA ARG A 50 -8.31 -15.79 -8.07
C ARG A 50 -7.66 -15.88 -6.69
N ASP A 51 -6.75 -14.96 -6.37
CA ASP A 51 -6.05 -14.98 -5.08
C ASP A 51 -7.02 -14.83 -3.91
N HIS A 52 -8.02 -13.93 -4.02
CA HIS A 52 -9.06 -13.80 -2.99
C HIS A 52 -9.86 -15.09 -2.80
N ARG A 53 -10.15 -15.84 -3.86
CA ARG A 53 -10.85 -17.13 -3.75
C ARG A 53 -10.00 -18.20 -3.07
N LEU A 54 -8.68 -18.17 -3.26
CA LEU A 54 -7.76 -19.16 -2.67
C LEU A 54 -7.53 -18.92 -1.19
N THR A 55 -7.35 -17.67 -0.76
CA THR A 55 -6.89 -17.35 0.60
C THR A 55 -7.90 -16.57 1.44
N GLY A 56 -9.04 -16.16 0.88
CA GLY A 56 -10.03 -15.27 1.51
C GLY A 56 -9.56 -13.82 1.65
N ASN A 57 -8.30 -13.52 1.32
CA ASN A 57 -7.73 -12.18 1.34
C ASN A 57 -6.64 -12.09 0.27
N TYR A 58 -6.86 -11.26 -0.76
CA TYR A 58 -5.97 -11.11 -1.90
C TYR A 58 -4.56 -10.56 -1.58
N TYR A 59 -4.30 -10.11 -0.34
CA TYR A 59 -2.95 -9.75 0.12
C TYR A 59 -2.20 -10.88 0.83
N LYS A 60 -2.89 -11.96 1.21
CA LYS A 60 -2.29 -13.15 1.81
C LYS A 60 -1.70 -14.02 0.70
N MET A 61 -0.42 -14.35 0.79
CA MET A 61 0.25 -15.22 -0.20
C MET A 61 0.06 -16.69 0.19
N SER A 62 -0.20 -17.51 -0.83
CA SER A 62 -0.19 -18.97 -0.75
C SER A 62 1.00 -19.43 -1.57
N GLY A 63 2.09 -19.84 -0.93
CA GLY A 63 3.28 -20.34 -1.60
C GLY A 63 3.20 -21.85 -1.85
N LEU A 64 4.35 -22.44 -2.14
CA LEU A 64 4.47 -23.87 -2.43
C LEU A 64 4.11 -24.74 -1.22
N GLU A 65 4.23 -24.19 0.00
CA GLU A 65 3.84 -24.85 1.24
C GLU A 65 2.34 -25.16 1.34
N SER A 66 1.51 -24.52 0.52
CA SER A 66 0.07 -24.79 0.47
C SER A 66 -0.28 -25.97 -0.45
N ILE A 67 0.68 -26.43 -1.25
CA ILE A 67 0.51 -27.53 -2.19
C ILE A 67 0.82 -28.82 -1.45
N LYS A 68 -0.07 -29.80 -1.55
CA LYS A 68 0.11 -31.09 -0.89
C LYS A 68 1.20 -31.88 -1.64
N ASP A 69 2.29 -32.20 -0.95
CA ASP A 69 3.19 -33.27 -1.36
C ASP A 69 2.44 -34.58 -1.16
N ASN A 70 2.34 -35.40 -2.21
CA ASN A 70 1.54 -36.63 -2.20
C ASN A 70 1.87 -37.58 -1.04
#